data_AF-A0A7X9XDW6-F1
#
_entry.id   AF-A0A7X9XDW6-F1
#
_cell.length_a   1.000
_cell.length_b   1.000
_cell.length_c   1.000
_cell.angle_alpha   90.00
_cell.angle_beta   90.00
_cell.angle_gamma   90.00
#
_symmetry.space_group_name_H-M   'P 1'
#
loop_
_entity.id
_entity.type
_entity.pdbx_description
1 polymer ?
#
loop_
_entity_poly.entity_id
_entity_poly.type
_entity_poly.pdbx_seq_one_letter_code
_entity_poly.pdbx_strand_id
1 'polypeptide(L)'
;MQHLESLLERAADEETMRNIASILLKYNSEHIVDYSKRYNLTDKKDESTDVSKVTTEVQEAKEQVASTVMEEVQEAKNIENDPLYIRLKQYRWDKSREEGNKPYFLYSNLVLEELVKSKPSNIEELMKIKGFGKVKCEKYGQDIISIIKED
;
A
#
# COMPACT_ATOMS: atom_id res chain seq x y z
N MET A 1 -18.63 27.37 -30.07
CA MET A 1 -18.63 26.15 -30.91
C MET A 1 -17.50 26.24 -31.94
N GLN A 2 -17.60 27.07 -32.98
CA GLN A 2 -16.55 27.23 -34.01
C GLN A 2 -15.15 27.62 -33.46
N HIS A 3 -15.08 28.45 -32.42
CA HIS A 3 -13.78 28.83 -31.83
C HIS A 3 -13.14 27.71 -31.00
N LEU A 4 -13.95 26.80 -30.45
CA LEU A 4 -13.49 25.66 -29.65
C LEU A 4 -13.04 24.50 -30.55
N GLU A 5 -13.74 24.29 -31.68
CA GLU A 5 -13.36 23.33 -32.72
C GLU A 5 -12.02 23.72 -33.38
N SER A 6 -11.82 25.01 -33.65
CA SER A 6 -10.54 25.54 -34.17
C SER A 6 -9.35 25.33 -33.21
N LEU A 7 -9.59 25.35 -31.89
CA LEU A 7 -8.56 25.08 -30.88
C LEU A 7 -8.25 23.58 -30.77
N LEU A 8 -9.23 22.71 -31.05
CA LEU A 8 -9.07 21.25 -31.10
C LEU A 8 -8.33 20.80 -32.37
N GLU A 9 -8.57 21.43 -33.53
CA GLU A 9 -7.81 21.17 -34.77
C GLU A 9 -6.35 21.62 -34.66
N ARG A 10 -6.07 22.71 -33.93
CA ARG A 10 -4.71 23.18 -33.62
C ARG A 10 -3.97 22.35 -32.56
N ALA A 11 -4.61 21.35 -31.96
CA ALA A 11 -3.97 20.41 -31.05
C ALA A 11 -3.52 19.12 -31.78
N ALA A 12 -3.81 19.02 -33.09
CA ALA A 12 -3.54 17.87 -33.94
C ALA A 12 -2.70 18.21 -35.19
N ASP A 13 -2.13 19.41 -35.27
CA ASP A 13 -1.19 19.75 -36.34
C ASP A 13 0.15 19.05 -36.09
N GLU A 14 0.79 18.64 -37.18
CA GLU A 14 2.03 17.89 -37.14
C GLU A 14 3.16 18.69 -36.46
N GLU A 15 3.13 20.02 -36.57
CA GLU A 15 4.12 20.92 -35.98
C GLU A 15 3.99 20.98 -34.44
N THR A 16 2.78 21.09 -33.89
CA THR A 16 2.59 21.00 -32.43
C THR A 16 2.99 19.64 -31.88
N MET A 17 2.67 18.54 -32.57
CA MET A 17 3.10 17.20 -32.14
C MET A 17 4.63 17.06 -32.14
N ARG A 18 5.32 17.59 -33.16
CA ARG A 18 6.79 17.63 -33.22
C ARG A 18 7.38 18.49 -32.10
N ASN A 19 6.77 19.63 -31.80
CA ASN A 19 7.21 20.50 -30.70
C ASN A 19 7.04 19.81 -29.35
N ILE A 20 5.90 19.16 -29.09
CA ILE A 20 5.67 18.37 -27.88
C ILE A 20 6.69 17.23 -27.77
N ALA A 21 6.92 16.49 -28.85
CA ALA A 21 7.91 15.41 -28.87
C ALA A 21 9.32 15.93 -28.57
N SER A 22 9.71 17.08 -29.11
CA SER A 22 11.01 17.71 -28.86
C SER A 22 11.17 18.13 -27.38
N ILE A 23 10.11 18.63 -26.76
CA ILE A 23 10.08 19.01 -25.34
C ILE A 23 10.19 17.75 -24.47
N LEU A 24 9.39 16.72 -24.76
CA LEU A 24 9.44 15.46 -24.02
C LEU A 24 10.84 14.82 -24.11
N LEU A 25 11.45 14.78 -25.29
CA LEU A 25 12.82 14.28 -25.47
C LEU A 25 13.85 15.12 -24.70
N LYS A 26 13.73 16.44 -24.73
CA LYS A 26 14.67 17.36 -24.06
C LYS A 26 14.66 17.21 -22.54
N TYR A 27 13.50 16.95 -21.95
CA TYR A 27 13.32 16.87 -20.50
C TYR A 27 13.13 15.44 -19.98
N ASN A 28 13.18 14.42 -20.86
CA ASN A 28 13.18 13.03 -20.44
C ASN A 28 14.54 12.67 -19.85
N SER A 29 14.57 12.41 -18.55
CA SER A 29 15.67 11.72 -17.88
C SER A 29 15.19 10.32 -17.53
N GLU A 30 15.88 9.29 -18.03
CA GLU A 30 15.60 7.92 -17.63
C GLU A 30 15.93 7.76 -16.14
N HIS A 31 14.89 7.69 -15.31
CA HIS A 31 15.06 7.40 -13.90
C HIS A 31 14.97 5.88 -13.70
N ILE A 32 16.12 5.21 -13.78
CA ILE A 32 16.22 3.78 -13.49
C ILE A 32 16.06 3.61 -11.97
N VAL A 33 14.82 3.36 -11.53
CA VAL A 33 14.55 3.02 -10.13
C VAL A 33 14.80 1.52 -9.95
N ASP A 34 15.85 1.19 -9.21
CA ASP A 34 16.15 -0.18 -8.83
C ASP A 34 15.22 -0.64 -7.68
N TYR A 35 14.05 -1.15 -8.06
CA TYR A 35 13.07 -1.68 -7.10
C TYR A 35 13.50 -3.01 -6.48
N SER A 36 14.54 -3.68 -7.03
CA SER A 36 15.04 -4.94 -6.49
C SER A 36 15.58 -4.77 -5.08
N LYS A 37 16.26 -3.65 -4.80
CA LYS A 37 16.82 -3.33 -3.48
C LYS A 37 15.78 -2.91 -2.45
N ARG A 38 14.71 -2.22 -2.90
CA ARG A 38 13.67 -1.74 -1.98
C ARG A 38 12.81 -2.87 -1.44
N TYR A 39 12.63 -3.92 -2.22
CA TYR A 39 11.75 -5.04 -1.91
C TYR A 39 12.46 -6.39 -1.85
N ASN A 40 13.81 -6.40 -1.87
CA ASN A 40 14.63 -7.61 -1.92
C ASN A 40 14.17 -8.62 -3.00
N LEU A 41 13.69 -8.11 -4.14
CA LEU A 41 13.29 -8.93 -5.29
C LEU A 41 14.56 -9.37 -6.00
N THR A 42 15.17 -10.47 -5.58
CA THR A 42 16.19 -11.12 -6.39
C THR A 42 15.50 -11.83 -7.55
N ASP A 43 15.87 -11.49 -8.78
CA ASP A 43 15.38 -12.13 -10.00
C ASP A 43 15.84 -13.58 -10.07
N LYS A 44 15.17 -14.46 -9.33
CA LYS A 44 15.16 -15.88 -9.65
C LYS A 44 14.01 -16.09 -10.63
N LYS A 45 14.37 -16.30 -11.89
CA LYS A 45 13.47 -16.93 -12.86
C LYS A 45 13.14 -18.32 -12.31
N ASP A 46 11.98 -18.46 -11.69
CA ASP A 46 11.40 -19.75 -11.40
C ASP A 46 10.91 -20.37 -12.71
N GLU A 47 11.78 -21.14 -13.37
CA GLU A 47 11.29 -22.32 -14.10
C GLU A 47 11.03 -23.42 -13.07
N SER A 48 9.74 -23.73 -12.91
CA SER A 48 9.15 -25.00 -12.49
C SER A 48 9.92 -25.93 -11.54
N THR A 49 9.20 -26.33 -10.48
CA THR A 49 9.24 -27.63 -9.80
C THR A 49 10.54 -28.02 -9.09
N ASP A 50 10.51 -28.03 -7.74
CA ASP A 50 10.54 -29.27 -6.93
C ASP A 50 11.04 -28.96 -5.50
N VAL A 51 10.45 -29.65 -4.53
CA VAL A 51 10.68 -29.46 -3.11
C VAL A 51 11.84 -30.37 -2.67
N SER A 52 12.90 -29.80 -2.06
CA SER A 52 13.78 -30.40 -1.01
C SER A 52 15.30 -30.25 -1.24
N LYS A 53 16.01 -30.00 -0.12
CA LYS A 53 17.49 -29.98 0.14
C LYS A 53 18.14 -28.57 0.04
N VAL A 54 18.18 -27.76 1.10
CA VAL A 54 18.97 -27.82 2.36
C VAL A 54 20.49 -27.65 2.16
N THR A 55 20.99 -26.51 2.69
CA THR A 55 22.35 -26.16 3.19
C THR A 55 23.50 -26.15 2.18
N THR A 56 24.39 -25.15 2.13
CA THR A 56 25.28 -24.61 3.19
C THR A 56 25.88 -23.34 2.56
N GLU A 57 25.88 -22.15 3.15
CA GLU A 57 26.79 -21.68 4.19
C GLU A 57 26.18 -20.43 4.86
N VAL A 58 25.94 -20.53 6.16
CA VAL A 58 25.62 -19.42 7.06
C VAL A 58 26.79 -19.31 8.01
N GLN A 59 27.55 -18.22 7.98
CA GLN A 59 28.36 -17.68 9.08
C GLN A 59 28.95 -16.36 8.52
N GLU A 60 28.80 -15.14 9.04
CA GLU A 60 28.71 -14.64 10.41
C GLU A 60 28.03 -13.25 10.39
N ALA A 61 26.80 -13.13 10.90
CA ALA A 61 26.19 -11.85 11.34
C ALA A 61 24.94 -12.10 12.23
N LYS A 62 24.91 -13.25 12.92
CA LYS A 62 23.82 -13.64 13.82
C LYS A 62 24.32 -13.54 15.26
N GLU A 63 24.11 -12.39 15.89
CA GLU A 63 24.03 -12.38 17.37
C GLU A 63 23.24 -11.23 17.99
N GLN A 64 22.72 -10.25 17.22
CA GLN A 64 21.82 -9.22 17.76
C GLN A 64 20.44 -9.13 17.11
N VAL A 65 20.17 -9.91 16.05
CA VAL A 65 18.92 -9.82 15.26
C VAL A 65 18.00 -11.04 15.43
N ALA A 66 18.41 -12.05 16.19
CA ALA A 66 17.67 -13.31 16.32
C ALA A 66 16.60 -13.30 17.41
N SER A 67 16.69 -12.45 18.43
CA SER A 67 15.66 -12.37 19.47
C SER A 67 14.44 -11.56 19.02
N THR A 68 14.65 -10.46 18.28
CA THR A 68 13.56 -9.55 17.88
C THR A 68 12.63 -10.17 16.83
N VAL A 69 13.15 -10.98 15.91
CA VAL A 69 12.35 -11.55 14.81
C VAL A 69 11.39 -12.65 15.28
N MET A 70 11.69 -13.35 16.38
CA MET A 70 10.80 -14.38 16.92
C MET A 70 9.63 -13.78 17.72
N GLU A 71 9.84 -12.66 18.41
CA GLU A 71 8.77 -11.94 19.12
C GLU A 71 7.77 -11.29 18.15
N GLU A 72 8.22 -10.60 17.10
CA GLU A 72 7.33 -9.93 16.14
C GLU A 72 6.39 -10.89 15.40
N VAL A 73 6.88 -12.10 15.07
CA VAL A 73 6.06 -13.13 14.37
C VAL A 73 5.01 -13.74 15.31
N GLN A 74 5.30 -13.87 16.60
CA GLN A 74 4.36 -14.38 17.59
C GLN A 74 3.31 -13.33 17.95
N GLU A 75 3.71 -12.06 18.04
CA GLU A 75 2.80 -10.94 18.34
C GLU A 75 1.79 -10.71 17.22
N ALA A 76 2.21 -10.79 15.95
CA ALA A 76 1.32 -10.66 14.80
C ALA A 76 0.19 -11.71 14.79
N LYS A 77 0.51 -12.97 15.09
CA LYS A 77 -0.49 -14.05 15.20
C LYS A 77 -1.47 -13.84 16.35
N ASN A 78 -1.04 -13.20 17.44
CA ASN A 78 -1.94 -12.87 18.54
C ASN A 78 -2.93 -11.77 18.15
N ILE A 79 -2.46 -10.75 17.42
CA ILE A 79 -3.28 -9.62 16.98
C ILE A 79 -4.39 -10.08 16.01
N GLU A 80 -4.12 -11.05 15.13
CA GLU A 80 -5.15 -11.55 14.20
C GLU A 80 -6.35 -12.22 14.90
N ASN A 81 -6.17 -12.69 16.13
CA ASN A 81 -7.24 -13.28 16.96
C ASN A 81 -7.94 -12.25 17.86
N ASP A 82 -7.49 -10.99 17.85
CA ASP A 82 -8.09 -9.91 18.63
C ASP A 82 -9.53 -9.62 18.12
N PRO A 83 -10.54 -9.54 19.00
CA PRO A 83 -11.91 -9.24 18.62
C PRO A 83 -12.06 -7.92 17.82
N LEU A 84 -11.30 -6.88 18.17
CA LEU A 84 -11.29 -5.61 17.46
C LEU A 84 -10.70 -5.78 16.06
N TYR A 85 -9.62 -6.55 15.92
CA TYR A 85 -9.02 -6.85 14.63
C TYR A 85 -10.05 -7.52 13.71
N ILE A 86 -10.77 -8.52 14.21
CA ILE A 86 -11.79 -9.25 13.47
C ILE A 86 -12.92 -8.31 13.04
N ARG A 87 -13.41 -7.45 13.94
CA ARG A 87 -14.47 -6.47 13.63
C ARG A 87 -14.06 -5.46 12.56
N LEU A 88 -12.87 -4.87 12.69
CA LEU A 88 -12.35 -3.93 11.70
C LEU A 88 -12.11 -4.62 10.35
N LYS A 89 -11.58 -5.85 10.35
CA LYS A 89 -11.41 -6.66 9.14
C LYS A 89 -12.74 -6.94 8.45
N GLN A 90 -13.78 -7.25 9.22
CA GLN A 90 -15.13 -7.47 8.70
C GLN A 90 -15.71 -6.19 8.10
N TYR A 91 -15.64 -5.06 8.82
CA TYR A 91 -16.05 -3.75 8.30
C TYR A 91 -15.34 -3.41 6.99
N ARG A 92 -14.03 -3.64 6.90
CA ARG A 92 -13.26 -3.43 5.66
C ARG A 92 -13.80 -4.26 4.50
N TRP A 93 -14.17 -5.52 4.76
CA TRP A 93 -14.71 -6.41 3.75
C TRP A 93 -16.09 -5.94 3.28
N ASP A 94 -17.00 -5.67 4.20
CA ASP A 94 -18.37 -5.20 3.91
C ASP A 94 -18.34 -3.89 3.11
N LYS A 95 -17.60 -2.89 3.63
CA LYS A 95 -17.51 -1.57 3.00
C LYS A 95 -16.85 -1.63 1.62
N SER A 96 -15.85 -2.48 1.43
CA SER A 96 -15.24 -2.65 0.11
C SER A 96 -16.22 -3.25 -0.91
N ARG A 97 -17.08 -4.16 -0.47
CA ARG A 97 -18.11 -4.77 -1.32
C ARG A 97 -19.20 -3.76 -1.69
N GLU A 98 -19.62 -2.93 -0.74
CA GLU A 98 -20.56 -1.83 -0.98
C GLU A 98 -20.05 -0.87 -2.06
N GLU A 99 -18.75 -0.56 -2.04
CA GLU A 99 -18.12 0.38 -2.98
C GLU A 99 -17.60 -0.30 -4.26
N GLY A 100 -17.74 -1.62 -4.41
CA GLY A 100 -17.22 -2.35 -5.57
C GLY A 100 -15.68 -2.40 -5.65
N ASN A 101 -14.99 -2.19 -4.53
CA ASN A 101 -13.54 -2.15 -4.44
C ASN A 101 -13.00 -3.40 -3.73
N LYS A 102 -11.70 -3.67 -3.87
CA LYS A 102 -11.05 -4.73 -3.09
C LYS A 102 -10.77 -4.24 -1.65
N PRO A 103 -10.83 -5.10 -0.61
CA PRO A 103 -10.66 -4.70 0.79
C PRO A 103 -9.42 -3.85 1.06
N TYR A 104 -8.29 -4.18 0.45
CA TYR A 104 -7.03 -3.47 0.67
C TYR A 104 -7.02 -2.02 0.17
N PHE A 105 -7.97 -1.61 -0.68
CA PHE A 105 -8.10 -0.21 -1.11
C PHE A 105 -8.55 0.72 0.03
N LEU A 106 -9.37 0.21 0.95
CA LEU A 106 -9.79 0.96 2.13
C LEU A 106 -8.58 1.19 3.03
N TYR A 107 -7.92 0.12 3.47
CA TYR A 107 -6.66 0.17 4.19
C TYR A 107 -5.95 -1.20 4.22
N SER A 108 -4.62 -1.18 4.37
CA SER A 108 -3.78 -2.38 4.39
C SER A 108 -3.87 -3.13 5.73
N ASN A 109 -3.29 -4.34 5.79
CA ASN A 109 -3.21 -5.08 7.05
C ASN A 109 -2.33 -4.36 8.08
N LEU A 110 -1.27 -3.69 7.64
CA LEU A 110 -0.43 -2.87 8.53
C LEU A 110 -1.24 -1.78 9.23
N VAL A 111 -2.13 -1.11 8.51
CA VAL A 111 -3.03 -0.10 9.09
C VAL A 111 -4.03 -0.73 10.05
N LEU A 112 -4.53 -1.92 9.73
CA LEU A 112 -5.45 -2.66 10.61
C LEU A 112 -4.78 -3.03 11.94
N GLU A 113 -3.53 -3.51 11.91
CA GLU A 113 -2.73 -3.76 13.11
C GLU A 113 -2.47 -2.48 13.90
N GLU A 114 -2.11 -1.39 13.21
CA GLU A 114 -1.87 -0.09 13.83
C GLU A 114 -3.14 0.48 14.49
N LEU A 115 -4.32 0.30 13.90
CA LEU A 115 -5.60 0.68 14.48
C LEU A 115 -5.90 -0.08 15.78
N VAL A 116 -5.63 -1.38 15.81
CA VAL A 116 -5.83 -2.21 17.02
C VAL A 116 -4.85 -1.82 18.13
N LYS A 117 -3.60 -1.51 17.77
CA LYS A 117 -2.56 -1.08 18.73
C LYS A 117 -2.80 0.33 19.28
N SER A 118 -3.16 1.28 18.41
CA SER A 118 -3.28 2.70 18.78
C SER A 118 -4.66 3.12 19.27
N LYS A 119 -5.72 2.37 18.92
CA LYS A 119 -7.12 2.63 19.29
C LYS A 119 -7.52 4.12 19.21
N PRO A 120 -7.42 4.77 18.03
CA PRO A 120 -7.72 6.19 17.88
C PRO A 120 -9.16 6.52 18.29
N SER A 121 -9.30 7.56 19.10
CA SER A 121 -10.56 7.99 19.70
C SER A 121 -11.26 9.13 18.93
N ASN A 122 -10.51 9.79 18.03
CA ASN A 122 -10.91 10.94 17.25
C ASN A 122 -10.22 10.96 15.86
N ILE A 123 -10.71 11.84 14.97
CA ILE A 123 -10.24 11.93 13.58
C ILE A 123 -8.78 12.41 13.50
N GLU A 124 -8.32 13.25 14.44
CA GLU A 124 -6.95 13.74 14.45
C GLU A 124 -5.95 12.64 14.78
N GLU A 125 -6.28 11.75 15.72
CA GLU A 125 -5.51 10.54 16.02
C GLU A 125 -5.51 9.56 14.86
N LEU A 126 -6.67 9.33 14.23
CA LEU A 126 -6.77 8.48 13.06
C LEU A 126 -5.89 8.97 11.90
N MET A 127 -5.80 10.29 11.72
CA MET A 127 -4.99 10.89 10.65
C MET A 127 -3.48 10.76 10.88
N LYS A 128 -3.03 10.44 12.10
CA LYS A 128 -1.61 10.16 12.39
C LYS A 128 -1.19 8.77 11.89
N ILE A 129 -2.15 7.86 11.68
CA ILE A 129 -1.90 6.49 11.21
C ILE A 129 -1.48 6.51 9.74
N LYS A 130 -0.34 5.88 9.45
CA LYS A 130 0.25 5.91 8.11
C LYS A 130 -0.62 5.15 7.11
N GLY A 131 -1.33 5.89 6.27
CA GLY A 131 -2.26 5.33 5.27
C GLY A 131 -3.71 5.80 5.45
N PHE A 132 -3.99 6.54 6.53
CA PHE A 132 -5.23 7.28 6.75
C PHE A 132 -5.03 8.77 6.48
N GLY A 133 -5.22 9.17 5.22
CA GLY A 133 -5.25 10.58 4.83
C GLY A 133 -6.65 11.20 4.96
N LYS A 134 -6.73 12.52 4.77
CA LYS A 134 -7.97 13.31 4.89
C LYS A 134 -9.20 12.68 4.23
N VAL A 135 -9.08 12.26 2.98
CA VAL A 135 -10.18 11.64 2.21
C VAL A 135 -10.71 10.37 2.87
N LYS A 136 -9.82 9.53 3.41
CA LYS A 136 -10.22 8.28 4.09
C LYS A 136 -10.81 8.56 5.47
N CYS A 137 -10.28 9.55 6.18
CA CYS A 137 -10.84 9.99 7.46
C CYS A 137 -12.28 10.53 7.28
N GLU A 138 -12.51 11.34 6.25
CA GLU A 138 -13.84 11.86 5.93
C GLU A 138 -14.84 10.75 5.56
N LYS A 139 -14.39 9.75 4.79
CA LYS A 139 -15.27 8.66 4.31
C LYS A 139 -15.52 7.55 5.33
N TYR A 140 -14.48 7.12 6.05
CA TYR A 140 -14.52 5.90 6.87
C TYR A 140 -14.19 6.15 8.33
N GLY A 141 -13.70 7.35 8.69
CA GLY A 141 -13.12 7.59 9.99
C GLY A 141 -14.13 7.51 11.13
N GLN A 142 -15.33 8.04 10.93
CA GLN A 142 -16.37 8.00 11.96
C GLN A 142 -16.82 6.55 12.25
N ASP A 143 -16.99 5.73 11.22
CA ASP A 143 -17.37 4.32 11.38
C ASP A 143 -16.29 3.53 12.12
N ILE A 144 -15.02 3.73 11.75
CA ILE A 144 -13.88 3.08 12.39
C ILE A 144 -13.77 3.48 13.87
N ILE A 145 -13.88 4.77 14.18
CA ILE A 145 -13.85 5.26 15.57
C ILE A 145 -15.02 4.68 16.37
N SER A 146 -16.18 4.51 15.76
CA SER A 146 -17.34 3.91 16.41
C SER A 146 -17.09 2.44 16.74
N ILE A 147 -16.56 1.67 15.79
CA ILE A 147 -16.16 0.27 16.02
C ILE A 147 -15.14 0.13 17.15
N ILE A 148 -14.16 1.04 17.22
CA ILE A 148 -13.13 1.05 18.27
C ILE A 148 -13.72 1.39 19.65
N LYS A 149 -14.72 2.28 19.71
CA LYS A 149 -15.38 2.65 20.97
C LYS A 149 -16.31 1.57 21.53
N GLU A 150 -16.74 0.64 20.68
CA GLU A 150 -17.56 -0.51 21.05
C GLU A 150 -16.72 -1.72 21.51
N ASP A 151 -15.40 -1.58 21.62
CA ASP A 151 -14.45 -2.57 22.15
C ASP A 151 -14.08 -2.29 23.60
#